data_AF-A0A536QZB1-F1
#
_entry.id   AF-A0A536QZB1-F1
#
_cell.length_a   1.000
_cell.length_b   1.000
_cell.length_c   1.000
_cell.angle_alpha   90.00
_cell.angle_beta   90.00
_cell.angle_gamma   90.00
#
_symmetry.space_group_name_H-M   'P 1'
#
loop_
_entity.id
_entity.type
_entity.pdbx_description
1 polymer ?
#
loop_
_entity_poly.entity_id
_entity_poly.type
_entity_poly.pdbx_seq_one_letter_code
_entity_poly.pdbx_strand_id
1 'polypeptide(L)'
;MPTPAQPRPLEQNGLELVGHSDLGGRGDGMQVMRNGDVLYVGHMGDFGVGTSVVDIADPARPKVLRQISVPKGTHSHKVQLADGLLLANHEQYPYRVVVRRGQIRVRLGAGEGLPEPDPDRRRPGGSDESAACLALVVARTTRG
;
A
#
# COMPACT_ATOMS: atom_id res chain seq x y z
N MET A 1 -20.23 -3.98 37.74
CA MET A 1 -19.03 -4.51 37.07
C MET A 1 -19.06 -3.98 35.65
N PRO A 2 -18.04 -3.27 35.14
CA PRO A 2 -17.99 -2.95 33.73
C PRO A 2 -17.88 -4.28 32.95
N THR A 3 -18.64 -4.40 31.87
CA THR A 3 -18.53 -5.52 30.93
C THR A 3 -17.10 -5.54 30.36
N PRO A 4 -16.41 -6.69 30.31
CA PRO A 4 -15.12 -6.77 29.63
C PRO A 4 -15.26 -6.25 28.20
N ALA A 5 -14.38 -5.35 27.78
CA ALA A 5 -14.33 -4.91 26.40
C ALA A 5 -14.13 -6.13 25.48
N GLN A 6 -14.90 -6.21 24.39
CA GLN A 6 -14.74 -7.31 23.43
C GLN A 6 -13.34 -7.25 22.79
N PRO A 7 -12.64 -8.39 22.64
CA PRO A 7 -11.34 -8.43 21.99
C PRO A 7 -11.44 -7.98 20.53
N ARG A 8 -10.44 -7.25 20.04
CA ARG A 8 -10.39 -6.79 18.64
C ARG A 8 -10.23 -7.97 17.67
N PRO A 9 -10.58 -7.83 16.38
CA PRO A 9 -10.50 -8.93 15.41
C PRO A 9 -9.14 -9.63 15.35
N LEU A 10 -8.03 -8.88 15.50
CA LEU A 10 -6.68 -9.46 15.57
C LEU A 10 -6.49 -10.34 16.82
N GLU A 11 -6.92 -9.85 17.99
CA GLU A 11 -6.77 -10.53 19.28
C GLU A 11 -7.57 -11.83 19.35
N GLN A 12 -8.76 -11.85 18.73
CA GLN A 12 -9.58 -13.06 18.60
C GLN A 12 -8.88 -14.18 17.81
N ASN A 13 -7.94 -13.81 16.94
CA ASN A 13 -7.18 -14.73 16.09
C ASN A 13 -5.77 -15.01 16.62
N GLY A 14 -5.48 -14.69 17.89
CA GLY A 14 -4.17 -14.93 18.51
C GLY A 14 -3.06 -14.00 18.02
N LEU A 15 -3.43 -12.87 17.41
CA LEU A 15 -2.52 -11.81 16.96
C LEU A 15 -2.66 -10.58 17.85
N GLU A 16 -1.54 -9.95 18.16
CA GLU A 16 -1.51 -8.69 18.90
C GLU A 16 -1.05 -7.56 17.98
N LEU A 17 -1.83 -6.47 17.89
CA LEU A 17 -1.38 -5.24 17.22
C LEU A 17 -0.28 -4.59 18.07
N VAL A 18 0.94 -4.54 17.54
CA VAL A 18 2.10 -3.96 18.24
C VAL A 18 2.22 -2.47 17.92
N GLY A 19 2.14 -2.11 16.64
CA GLY A 19 2.28 -0.74 16.19
C GLY A 19 1.70 -0.51 14.80
N HIS A 20 1.55 0.77 14.45
CA HIS A 20 0.94 1.22 13.21
C HIS A 20 1.60 2.53 12.74
N SER A 21 1.73 2.68 11.42
CA SER A 21 2.05 3.95 10.77
C SER A 21 1.18 4.14 9.54
N ASP A 22 0.66 5.35 9.36
CA ASP A 22 -0.05 5.79 8.14
C ASP A 22 0.92 6.24 7.03
N LEU A 23 2.22 6.03 7.24
CA LEU A 23 3.32 6.41 6.36
C LEU A 23 3.33 7.92 6.04
N GLY A 24 2.95 8.75 7.00
CA GLY A 24 2.86 10.21 6.82
C GLY A 24 1.70 10.62 5.93
N GLY A 25 0.58 9.88 6.00
CA GLY A 25 -0.60 10.07 5.15
C GLY A 25 -0.45 9.54 3.74
N ARG A 26 0.51 8.63 3.49
CA ARG A 26 0.84 8.06 2.17
C ARG A 26 0.57 6.54 2.17
N GLY A 27 -0.62 6.15 2.61
CA GLY A 27 -0.97 4.77 2.94
C GLY A 27 -1.19 3.80 1.77
N ASP A 28 -0.66 4.06 0.58
CA ASP A 28 -0.77 3.18 -0.62
C ASP A 28 0.31 2.07 -0.66
N GLY A 29 0.78 1.64 0.51
CA GLY A 29 1.79 0.59 0.64
C GLY A 29 1.32 -0.76 0.11
N MET A 30 2.25 -1.54 -0.45
CA MET A 30 1.98 -2.88 -0.97
C MET A 30 3.04 -3.87 -0.48
N GLN A 31 4.17 -4.03 -1.18
CA GLN A 31 5.19 -4.97 -0.75
C GLN A 31 6.02 -4.39 0.41
N VAL A 32 6.32 -5.20 1.42
CA VAL A 32 7.19 -4.83 2.54
C VAL A 32 8.36 -5.80 2.62
N MET A 33 9.58 -5.26 2.70
CA MET A 33 10.82 -6.03 2.91
C MET A 33 11.53 -5.51 4.15
N ARG A 34 12.13 -6.40 4.94
CA ARG A 34 12.87 -6.06 6.17
C ARG A 34 14.37 -6.28 5.98
N ASN A 35 15.18 -5.37 6.51
CA ASN A 35 16.61 -5.57 6.75
C ASN A 35 16.99 -4.96 8.10
N GLY A 36 17.35 -5.80 9.08
CA GLY A 36 17.55 -5.38 10.46
C GLY A 36 16.30 -4.71 11.02
N ASP A 37 16.45 -3.51 11.58
CA ASP A 37 15.36 -2.72 12.15
C ASP A 37 14.78 -1.70 11.15
N VAL A 38 14.95 -1.95 9.86
CA VAL A 38 14.43 -1.10 8.80
C VAL A 38 13.49 -1.89 7.90
N LEU A 39 12.36 -1.28 7.58
CA LEU A 39 11.44 -1.75 6.57
C LEU A 39 11.50 -0.87 5.33
N TYR A 40 11.39 -1.52 4.18
CA TYR A 40 11.25 -0.91 2.87
C TYR A 40 9.86 -1.26 2.36
N VAL A 41 9.00 -0.26 2.22
CA VAL A 41 7.62 -0.41 1.78
C VAL A 41 7.53 0.12 0.36
N GLY A 42 7.23 -0.75 -0.61
CA GLY A 42 6.89 -0.35 -1.98
C GLY A 42 5.48 0.22 -2.04
N HIS A 43 5.29 1.31 -2.78
CA HIS A 43 4.01 2.01 -2.90
C HIS A 43 3.45 1.89 -4.30
N MET A 44 2.12 1.91 -4.42
CA MET A 44 1.46 1.97 -5.72
C MET A 44 1.94 3.19 -6.52
N GLY A 45 2.06 4.35 -5.87
CA GLY A 45 2.46 5.61 -6.49
C GLY A 45 1.34 6.66 -6.49
N ASP A 46 0.16 6.32 -5.96
CA ASP A 46 -1.05 7.16 -5.96
C ASP A 46 -0.82 8.49 -5.24
N PHE A 47 0.11 8.49 -4.28
CA PHE A 47 0.49 9.68 -3.52
C PHE A 47 1.85 10.26 -3.89
N GLY A 48 2.42 9.87 -5.04
CA GLY A 48 3.72 10.35 -5.51
C GLY A 48 4.93 9.72 -4.81
N VAL A 49 4.71 8.72 -3.95
CA VAL A 49 5.76 7.95 -3.26
C VAL A 49 5.91 6.61 -3.95
N GLY A 50 7.16 6.20 -4.22
CA GLY A 50 7.47 4.86 -4.74
C GLY A 50 7.99 3.93 -3.66
N THR A 51 8.74 4.43 -2.68
CA THR A 51 9.24 3.61 -1.56
C THR A 51 9.33 4.42 -0.27
N SER A 52 8.78 3.89 0.83
CA SER A 52 9.02 4.40 2.18
C SER A 52 10.05 3.54 2.91
N VAL A 53 10.99 4.19 3.59
CA VAL A 53 11.96 3.59 4.51
C VAL A 53 11.49 3.89 5.93
N VAL A 54 11.28 2.84 6.72
CA VAL A 54 10.67 2.94 8.05
C VAL A 54 11.58 2.29 9.09
N ASP A 55 11.96 3.05 10.12
CA ASP A 55 12.61 2.54 11.32
C ASP A 55 11.58 1.84 12.21
N ILE A 56 11.91 0.60 12.59
CA ILE A 56 11.13 -0.26 13.48
C ILE A 56 11.96 -0.78 14.66
N ALA A 57 13.04 -0.09 15.05
CA ALA A 57 13.82 -0.44 16.25
C ALA A 57 12.93 -0.49 17.51
N ASP A 58 11.92 0.38 17.57
CA ASP A 58 10.75 0.23 18.43
C ASP A 58 9.53 -0.11 17.55
N PRO A 59 9.10 -1.39 17.48
CA PRO A 59 7.99 -1.81 16.62
C PRO A 59 6.64 -1.24 17.08
N ALA A 60 6.52 -0.78 18.34
CA ALA A 60 5.31 -0.11 18.81
C ALA A 60 5.22 1.34 18.32
N ARG A 61 6.33 1.89 17.83
CA ARG A 61 6.43 3.27 17.32
C ARG A 61 7.21 3.34 16.00
N PRO A 62 6.70 2.76 14.91
CA PRO A 62 7.36 2.83 13.60
C PRO A 62 7.54 4.29 13.15
N LYS A 63 8.72 4.63 12.62
CA LYS A 63 9.03 5.99 12.18
C LYS A 63 9.43 6.01 10.71
N VAL A 64 8.75 6.80 9.90
CA VAL A 64 9.16 7.03 8.51
C VAL A 64 10.46 7.83 8.52
N LEU A 65 11.54 7.23 8.04
CA LEU A 65 12.86 7.87 7.90
C LEU A 65 12.97 8.64 6.58
N ARG A 66 12.47 8.05 5.49
CA ARG A 66 12.57 8.62 4.14
C ARG A 66 11.45 8.12 3.25
N GLN A 67 11.01 8.97 2.33
CA GLN A 67 10.13 8.59 1.23
C GLN A 67 10.81 8.97 -0.09
N ILE A 68 10.94 8.00 -0.98
CA ILE A 68 11.51 8.14 -2.32
C ILE A 68 10.35 8.31 -3.28
N SER A 69 10.39 9.35 -4.11
CA SER A 69 9.30 9.66 -5.04
C SER A 69 9.22 8.65 -6.18
N VAL A 70 7.99 8.36 -6.63
CA VAL A 70 7.77 7.57 -7.84
C VAL A 70 7.96 8.46 -9.09
N PRO A 71 8.65 8.00 -10.14
CA PRO A 71 8.67 8.72 -11.41
C PRO A 71 7.27 8.85 -12.01
N LYS A 72 7.01 9.97 -12.69
CA LYS A 72 5.74 10.21 -13.37
C LYS A 72 5.47 9.11 -14.41
N GLY A 73 4.23 8.62 -14.43
CA GLY A 73 3.82 7.58 -15.39
C GLY A 73 4.33 6.18 -15.04
N THR A 74 4.68 5.96 -13.77
CA THR A 74 5.10 4.65 -13.28
C THR A 74 4.43 4.29 -11.95
N HIS A 75 4.35 2.99 -11.67
CA HIS A 75 4.09 2.43 -10.34
C HIS A 75 5.35 1.77 -9.79
N SER A 76 5.50 1.73 -8.46
CA SER A 76 6.71 1.24 -7.79
C SER A 76 6.44 0.33 -6.58
N HIS A 77 5.41 -0.51 -6.70
CA HIS A 77 4.89 -1.26 -5.56
C HIS A 77 5.71 -2.52 -5.19
N LYS A 78 6.75 -2.85 -5.96
CA LYS A 78 7.61 -4.02 -5.73
C LYS A 78 8.99 -3.56 -5.26
N VAL A 79 9.43 -4.10 -4.13
CA VAL A 79 10.75 -3.87 -3.54
C VAL A 79 11.42 -5.19 -3.19
N GLN A 80 12.71 -5.32 -3.44
CA GLN A 80 13.52 -6.50 -3.12
C GLN A 80 14.84 -6.08 -2.49
N LEU A 81 15.36 -6.92 -1.60
CA LEU A 81 16.65 -6.71 -0.94
C LEU A 81 17.55 -7.90 -1.24
N ALA A 82 18.77 -7.62 -1.71
CA ALA A 82 19.79 -8.65 -1.97
C ALA A 82 21.19 -8.03 -1.87
N ASP A 83 22.11 -8.66 -1.14
CA ASP A 83 23.52 -8.26 -1.05
C ASP A 83 23.77 -6.77 -0.75
N GLY A 84 22.96 -6.20 0.15
CA GLY A 84 23.05 -4.77 0.51
C GLY A 84 22.45 -3.82 -0.53
N LEU A 85 21.81 -4.34 -1.57
CA LEU A 85 21.12 -3.59 -2.60
C LEU A 85 19.61 -3.56 -2.35
N LEU A 86 18.99 -2.44 -2.71
CA LEU A 86 17.54 -2.28 -2.83
C LEU A 86 17.18 -2.22 -4.31
N LEU A 87 16.35 -3.17 -4.75
CA LEU A 87 15.72 -3.15 -6.06
C LEU A 87 14.28 -2.66 -5.92
N ALA A 88 13.95 -1.56 -6.60
CA ALA A 88 12.58 -1.08 -6.74
C ALA A 88 12.19 -1.12 -8.22
N ASN A 89 11.01 -1.68 -8.53
CA ASN A 89 10.53 -1.66 -9.90
C ASN A 89 9.98 -0.27 -10.24
N HIS A 90 10.13 0.18 -11.49
CA HIS A 90 9.34 1.28 -12.04
C HIS A 90 8.64 0.76 -13.28
N GLU A 91 7.41 0.29 -13.12
CA GLU A 91 6.62 -0.21 -14.25
C GLU A 91 5.73 0.88 -14.83
N GLN A 92 5.60 0.91 -16.15
CA GLN A 92 4.79 1.92 -16.83
C GLN A 92 3.33 1.84 -16.38
N TYR A 93 2.78 2.97 -15.94
CA TYR A 93 1.38 3.08 -15.54
C TYR A 93 0.81 4.48 -15.86
N PRO A 94 -0.41 4.60 -16.40
CA PRO A 94 -1.31 3.51 -16.79
C PRO A 94 -0.74 2.69 -17.95
N TYR A 95 -1.08 1.41 -17.98
CA TYR A 95 -0.67 0.52 -19.07
C TYR A 95 -1.18 1.08 -20.39
N ARG A 96 -0.26 1.36 -21.32
CA ARG A 96 -0.64 1.76 -22.67
C ARG A 96 -1.02 0.50 -23.44
N VAL A 97 -2.28 0.11 -23.37
CA VAL A 97 -2.80 -0.97 -24.22
C VAL A 97 -2.93 -0.44 -25.65
N VAL A 98 -2.01 -0.83 -26.53
CA VAL A 98 -2.16 -0.60 -27.97
C VAL A 98 -3.11 -1.64 -28.53
N VAL A 99 -4.41 -1.31 -28.61
CA VAL A 99 -5.38 -2.15 -29.33
C VAL A 99 -5.15 -1.95 -30.83
N ARG A 100 -4.55 -2.94 -31.51
CA ARG A 100 -4.57 -2.99 -32.98
C ARG A 100 -5.99 -3.38 -33.41
N ARG A 101 -6.69 -2.49 -34.12
CA ARG A 101 -8.02 -2.77 -34.71
C ARG A 101 -7.93 -4.07 -35.52
N GLY A 102 -8.71 -5.09 -35.12
CA GLY A 102 -8.90 -6.33 -35.89
C GLY A 102 -8.59 -7.66 -35.21
N GLN A 103 -7.97 -7.70 -34.01
CA GLN A 103 -7.51 -8.98 -33.42
C GLN A 103 -8.07 -9.32 -32.02
N ILE A 104 -9.21 -8.76 -31.63
CA ILE A 104 -9.95 -9.23 -30.45
C ILE A 104 -11.45 -9.19 -30.77
N ARG A 105 -12.10 -10.36 -30.88
CA ARG A 105 -13.56 -10.47 -30.83
C ARG A 105 -13.97 -10.67 -29.37
N VAL A 106 -14.11 -9.58 -28.62
CA VAL A 106 -14.88 -9.58 -27.37
C VAL A 106 -16.27 -9.07 -27.75
N ARG A 107 -17.31 -9.89 -27.55
CA ARG A 107 -18.68 -9.36 -27.51
C ARG A 107 -18.89 -8.75 -26.12
N LEU A 108 -18.66 -7.45 -26.01
CA LEU A 108 -19.17 -6.66 -24.90
C LEU A 108 -20.63 -6.31 -25.23
N GLY A 109 -21.56 -6.70 -24.36
CA GLY A 109 -22.90 -6.12 -24.35
C GLY A 109 -22.78 -4.62 -24.09
N ALA A 110 -23.60 -3.82 -24.76
CA ALA A 110 -23.55 -2.36 -24.71
C ALA A 110 -23.65 -1.85 -23.26
N GLY A 111 -22.54 -1.33 -22.75
CA GLY A 111 -22.46 -0.55 -21.53
C GLY A 111 -21.63 0.68 -21.84
N GLU A 112 -22.26 1.84 -21.71
CA GLU A 112 -21.73 3.16 -22.01
C GLU A 112 -20.36 3.40 -21.31
N GLY A 113 -19.46 4.10 -22.00
CA GLY A 113 -18.07 4.28 -21.58
C GLY A 113 -17.92 4.95 -20.21
N LEU A 114 -16.95 4.48 -19.43
CA LEU A 114 -16.56 5.14 -18.18
C LEU A 114 -15.94 6.53 -18.50
N PRO A 115 -16.37 7.60 -17.81
CA PRO A 115 -15.83 8.94 -18.03
C PRO A 115 -14.38 9.07 -17.55
N GLU A 116 -13.61 9.92 -18.24
CA GLU A 116 -12.24 10.30 -17.84
C GLU A 116 -12.21 10.88 -16.42
N PRO A 117 -11.19 10.57 -15.60
CA PRO A 117 -11.10 11.06 -14.24
C PRO A 117 -10.85 12.58 -14.21
N ASP A 118 -11.69 13.28 -13.44
CA ASP A 118 -11.61 14.72 -13.20
C ASP A 118 -10.46 15.06 -12.23
N PRO A 119 -9.44 15.85 -12.64
CA PRO A 119 -8.28 16.18 -11.82
C PRO A 119 -8.61 17.04 -10.59
N ASP A 120 -9.76 17.71 -10.56
CA ASP A 120 -10.18 18.59 -9.46
C ASP A 120 -11.18 17.93 -8.50
N ARG A 121 -11.58 16.68 -8.76
CA ARG A 121 -12.51 15.96 -7.90
C ARG A 121 -11.84 15.56 -6.59
N ARG A 122 -12.00 16.41 -5.56
CA ARG A 122 -11.75 15.99 -4.16
C ARG A 122 -12.66 14.80 -3.87
N ARG A 123 -12.06 13.67 -3.45
CA ARG A 123 -12.82 12.52 -2.98
C ARG A 123 -13.72 12.98 -1.83
N PRO A 124 -15.01 12.57 -1.79
CA PRO A 124 -15.86 12.94 -0.69
C PRO A 124 -15.23 12.45 0.61
N GLY A 125 -15.15 13.35 1.60
CA GLY A 125 -14.79 13.01 2.97
C GLY A 125 -15.90 12.14 3.56
N GLY A 126 -15.85 10.85 3.26
CA GLY A 126 -16.68 9.81 3.83
C GLY A 126 -15.80 8.92 4.69
N SER A 127 -16.19 8.76 5.95
CA SER A 127 -15.69 7.74 6.86
C SER A 127 -16.07 6.35 6.32
N ASP A 128 -15.31 5.87 5.34
CA ASP A 128 -15.48 4.54 4.77
C ASP A 128 -14.27 3.72 5.16
N GLU A 129 -14.46 2.81 6.11
CA GLU A 129 -13.47 1.94 6.74
C GLU A 129 -12.95 0.85 5.77
N SER A 130 -12.93 1.13 4.47
CA SER A 130 -12.68 0.16 3.40
C SER A 130 -12.07 0.80 2.15
N ALA A 131 -11.10 1.70 2.33
CA ALA A 131 -10.11 1.99 1.29
C ALA A 131 -8.91 1.07 1.50
N ALA A 132 -8.89 -0.05 0.79
CA ALA A 132 -7.73 -0.94 0.75
C ALA A 132 -6.48 -0.15 0.34
N CYS A 133 -5.49 -0.06 1.23
CA CYS A 133 -4.06 -0.09 0.92
C CYS A 133 -3.29 -0.23 2.24
N LEU A 134 -2.18 -0.96 2.23
CA LEU A 134 -1.53 -1.46 3.44
C LEU A 134 -0.97 -0.29 4.28
N ALA A 135 -1.60 0.02 5.42
CA ALA A 135 -0.88 0.63 6.53
C ALA A 135 0.11 -0.40 7.08
N LEU A 136 1.34 0.02 7.39
CA LEU A 136 2.30 -0.92 7.97
C LEU A 136 1.78 -1.33 9.36
N VAL A 137 1.32 -2.57 9.45
CA VAL A 137 0.90 -3.20 10.71
C VAL A 137 1.99 -4.16 11.15
N VAL A 138 2.56 -3.90 12.32
CA VAL A 138 3.45 -4.85 12.98
C VAL A 138 2.61 -5.65 13.98
N ALA A 139 2.54 -6.96 13.77
CA ALA A 139 1.79 -7.86 14.64
C ALA A 139 2.70 -8.96 15.19
N ARG A 140 2.42 -9.42 16.42
CA ARG A 140 3.13 -10.52 17.07
C ARG A 140 2.18 -11.71 17.26
N THR A 141 2.69 -12.94 17.08
CA THR A 141 1.98 -14.15 17.51
C THR A 141 1.98 -14.25 19.04
N THR A 142 0.83 -14.58 19.61
CA THR A 142 0.70 -14.79 21.07
C THR A 142 0.98 -16.23 21.49
N ARG A 143 1.25 -17.14 20.55
CA ARG A 143 1.60 -18.53 20.82
C ARG A 143 3.02 -18.82 20.31
N GLY A 144 3.85 -19.34 21.21
CA GLY A 144 5.15 -19.96 20.92
C GLY A 144 5.00 -21.47 20.74
#